data_AF-A0A0N1EMG3-F1
#
_entry.id   AF-A0A0N1EMG3-F1
#
_cell.length_a   1.000
_cell.length_b   1.000
_cell.length_c   1.000
_cell.angle_alpha   90.00
_cell.angle_beta   90.00
_cell.angle_gamma   90.00
#
_symmetry.space_group_name_H-M   'P 1'
#
loop_
_entity.id
_entity.type
_entity.pdbx_description
1 polymer ?
#
loop_
_entity_poly.entity_id
_entity_poly.type
_entity_poly.pdbx_seq_one_letter_code
_entity_poly.pdbx_strand_id
1 'polypeptide(L)'
;MLILGNFRLFQTGDLYLIPDIKINNTGSGVEILMSIDKSDLTKAEKYLEKKLSRHFKTEGKEVNKEKLSKLVSELIENAEKGHKKKESPQIAGKISLDFISQVMLYTKIAYELAIYHFDEKYINDPIANKLRLVIKNQEPDKTIYWQFPAEKQSYNVFFDDEHHWILFFHNVCFIKLFGLSALIEFTEKGSSFVEKEGVVYKFCYKTLSFIKLPLMEQISQTNQSTRSV
;
A
#
# COMPACT_ATOMS: atom_id res chain seq x y z
N MET A 1 -2.46 -18.94 -3.96
CA MET A 1 -1.06 -18.86 -4.43
C MET A 1 -1.02 -17.84 -5.55
N LEU A 2 -0.30 -16.74 -5.36
CA LEU A 2 -0.18 -15.65 -6.33
C LEU A 2 1.24 -15.64 -6.88
N ILE A 3 1.39 -15.47 -8.20
CA ILE A 3 2.68 -15.36 -8.87
C ILE A 3 2.91 -13.87 -9.16
N LEU A 4 3.97 -13.30 -8.61
CA LEU A 4 4.38 -11.90 -8.81
C LEU A 4 5.75 -11.91 -9.50
N GLY A 5 5.73 -11.87 -10.83
CA GLY A 5 6.96 -11.99 -11.64
C GLY A 5 7.71 -13.29 -11.36
N ASN A 6 8.95 -13.21 -10.89
CA ASN A 6 9.78 -14.37 -10.55
C ASN A 6 9.53 -14.90 -9.12
N PHE A 7 8.54 -14.40 -8.39
CA PHE A 7 8.26 -14.81 -7.01
C PHE A 7 6.92 -15.52 -6.88
N ARG A 8 6.84 -16.49 -5.96
CA ARG A 8 5.63 -17.17 -5.51
C ARG A 8 5.33 -16.73 -4.08
N LEU A 9 4.09 -16.30 -3.86
CA LEU A 9 3.58 -15.98 -2.53
C LEU A 9 2.72 -17.15 -2.02
N PHE A 10 3.14 -17.75 -0.92
CA PHE A 10 2.39 -18.77 -0.20
C PHE A 10 1.30 -18.14 0.68
N GLN A 11 0.30 -18.92 1.07
CA GLN A 11 -0.80 -18.44 1.94
C GLN A 11 -0.32 -18.03 3.34
N THR A 12 0.85 -18.51 3.75
CA THR A 12 1.54 -18.12 4.99
C THR A 12 2.20 -16.74 4.93
N GLY A 13 2.25 -16.11 3.75
CA GLY A 13 2.97 -14.86 3.50
C GLY A 13 4.43 -15.05 3.07
N ASP A 14 4.92 -16.29 3.03
CA ASP A 14 6.29 -16.58 2.60
C ASP A 14 6.47 -16.33 1.09
N LEU A 15 7.58 -15.67 0.76
CA LEU A 15 8.01 -15.38 -0.61
C LEU A 15 9.07 -16.40 -1.04
N TYR A 16 8.83 -17.02 -2.19
CA TYR A 16 9.73 -18.00 -2.79
C TYR A 16 10.14 -17.55 -4.18
N LEU A 17 11.44 -17.39 -4.43
CA LEU A 17 11.99 -17.07 -5.73
C LEU A 17 11.94 -18.33 -6.62
N ILE A 18 11.25 -18.22 -7.75
CA ILE A 18 11.36 -19.19 -8.82
C ILE A 18 12.75 -19.04 -9.44
N PRO A 19 13.57 -20.10 -9.51
CA PRO A 19 14.90 -20.00 -10.10
C PRO A 19 14.83 -19.45 -11.52
N ASP A 20 15.48 -18.31 -11.74
CA ASP A 20 15.58 -17.67 -13.05
C ASP A 20 17.02 -17.74 -13.54
N ILE A 21 17.18 -18.08 -14.82
CA ILE A 21 18.49 -18.28 -15.45
C ILE A 21 18.42 -17.60 -16.82
N LYS A 22 19.18 -16.54 -17.02
CA LYS A 22 19.28 -15.84 -18.30
C LYS A 22 20.60 -16.21 -18.96
N ILE A 23 20.52 -16.46 -20.27
CA ILE A 23 21.64 -16.86 -21.11
C ILE A 23 21.74 -15.81 -22.20
N ASN A 24 22.81 -15.01 -22.20
CA ASN A 24 23.07 -13.99 -23.20
C ASN A 24 24.25 -14.43 -24.06
N ASN A 25 24.07 -14.47 -25.38
CA ASN A 25 25.17 -14.72 -26.30
C ASN A 25 25.96 -13.42 -26.47
N THR A 26 27.21 -13.43 -26.01
CA THR A 26 28.18 -12.38 -26.33
C THR A 26 28.95 -12.86 -27.56
N GLY A 27 29.35 -11.98 -28.48
CA GLY A 27 29.98 -12.40 -29.75
C GLY A 27 31.22 -13.32 -29.61
N SER A 28 31.78 -13.46 -28.41
CA SER A 28 32.90 -14.34 -28.06
C SER A 28 32.56 -15.45 -27.04
N GLY A 29 31.30 -15.60 -26.59
CA GLY A 29 30.94 -16.56 -25.56
C GLY A 29 29.48 -16.48 -25.09
N VAL A 30 29.25 -17.00 -23.89
CA VAL A 30 27.92 -17.02 -23.27
C VAL A 30 28.03 -16.45 -21.87
N GLU A 31 27.25 -15.41 -21.58
CA GLU A 31 27.06 -14.89 -20.23
C GLU A 31 25.83 -15.56 -19.59
N ILE A 32 26.01 -16.07 -18.38
CA ILE A 32 24.97 -16.79 -17.63
C ILE A 32 24.70 -16.02 -16.34
N LEU A 33 23.45 -15.60 -16.15
CA LEU A 33 22.98 -14.95 -14.93
C LEU A 33 21.94 -15.84 -14.26
N MET A 34 22.25 -16.35 -13.08
CA MET A 34 21.35 -17.21 -12.30
C MET A 34 20.91 -16.52 -11.00
N SER A 35 19.62 -16.57 -10.71
CA SER A 35 19.02 -16.13 -9.46
C SER A 35 18.27 -17.31 -8.85
N ILE A 36 18.67 -17.72 -7.64
CA ILE A 36 18.10 -18.87 -6.92
C ILE A 36 18.04 -18.57 -5.43
N ASP A 37 17.01 -19.09 -4.74
CA ASP A 37 16.93 -19.02 -3.29
C ASP A 37 18.03 -19.86 -2.63
N LYS A 38 18.52 -19.37 -1.48
CA LYS A 38 19.58 -20.04 -0.71
C LYS A 38 19.18 -21.47 -0.30
N SER A 39 17.91 -21.71 -0.01
CA SER A 39 17.39 -23.05 0.34
C SER A 39 17.47 -24.05 -0.80
N ASP A 40 17.55 -23.58 -2.04
CA ASP A 40 17.58 -24.42 -3.25
C ASP A 40 18.93 -24.41 -3.97
N LEU A 41 19.96 -23.86 -3.33
CA LEU A 41 21.31 -23.78 -3.90
C LEU A 41 21.87 -25.16 -4.28
N THR A 42 21.52 -26.20 -3.52
CA THR A 42 21.86 -27.60 -3.82
C THR A 42 21.24 -28.14 -5.13
N LYS A 43 20.24 -27.45 -5.68
CA LYS A 43 19.59 -27.79 -6.96
C LYS A 43 20.10 -26.91 -8.11
N ALA A 44 21.00 -25.96 -7.85
CA ALA A 44 21.44 -24.98 -8.82
C ALA A 44 22.07 -25.63 -10.07
N GLU A 45 22.98 -26.59 -9.87
CA GLU A 45 23.62 -27.36 -10.95
C GLU A 45 22.57 -27.98 -11.89
N LYS A 46 21.61 -28.70 -11.30
CA LYS A 46 20.55 -29.38 -12.05
C LYS A 46 19.67 -28.42 -12.85
N TYR A 47 19.37 -27.25 -12.30
CA TYR A 47 18.60 -26.23 -13.02
C TYR A 47 19.40 -25.64 -14.18
N LEU A 48 20.69 -25.38 -13.96
CA LEU A 48 21.56 -24.79 -14.95
C LEU A 48 21.84 -25.75 -16.12
N GLU A 49 22.18 -27.01 -15.83
CA GLU A 49 22.34 -28.07 -16.83
C GLU A 49 21.10 -28.20 -17.71
N LYS A 50 19.90 -28.22 -17.10
CA LYS A 50 18.64 -28.37 -17.83
C LYS A 50 18.39 -27.20 -18.77
N LYS A 51 18.72 -25.97 -18.36
CA LYS A 51 18.48 -24.78 -19.20
C LYS A 51 19.52 -24.62 -20.29
N LEU A 52 20.81 -24.87 -20.00
CA LEU A 52 21.88 -24.85 -21.00
C LEU A 52 21.68 -25.97 -22.04
N SER A 53 21.34 -27.18 -21.61
CA SER A 53 21.05 -28.28 -22.54
C SER A 53 19.90 -27.94 -23.47
N ARG A 54 18.84 -27.29 -22.97
CA ARG A 54 17.73 -26.81 -23.81
C ARG A 54 18.19 -25.72 -24.78
N HIS A 55 18.95 -24.73 -24.30
CA HIS A 55 19.42 -23.61 -25.11
C HIS A 55 20.30 -24.08 -26.27
N PHE A 56 21.31 -24.91 -26.02
CA PHE A 56 22.18 -25.45 -27.08
C PHE A 56 21.44 -26.36 -28.06
N LYS A 57 20.45 -27.13 -27.60
CA LYS A 57 19.56 -27.89 -28.50
C LYS A 57 18.73 -26.99 -29.40
N THR A 58 18.21 -25.88 -28.88
CA THR A 58 17.49 -24.89 -29.69
C THR A 58 18.40 -24.22 -30.72
N GLU A 59 19.70 -24.07 -30.42
CA GLU A 59 20.72 -23.60 -31.37
C GLU A 59 21.23 -24.69 -32.34
N GLY A 60 20.66 -25.90 -32.31
CA GLY A 60 21.06 -27.02 -33.18
C GLY A 60 22.40 -27.66 -32.84
N LYS A 61 22.95 -27.42 -31.64
CA LYS A 61 24.23 -28.00 -31.19
C LYS A 61 24.01 -29.33 -30.47
N GLU A 62 24.90 -30.30 -30.72
CA GLU A 62 24.93 -31.53 -29.94
C GLU A 62 25.50 -31.28 -28.53
N VAL A 63 24.80 -31.76 -27.52
CA VAL A 63 25.17 -31.55 -26.11
C VAL A 63 25.70 -32.86 -25.53
N ASN A 64 27.00 -32.92 -25.27
CA ASN A 64 27.58 -33.98 -24.44
C ASN A 64 27.27 -33.69 -22.96
N LYS A 65 26.47 -34.57 -22.34
CA LYS A 65 25.99 -34.38 -20.96
C LYS A 65 27.12 -34.37 -19.92
N GLU A 66 28.12 -35.23 -20.05
CA GLU A 66 29.22 -35.31 -19.09
C GLU A 66 30.09 -34.06 -19.13
N LYS A 67 30.40 -33.57 -20.34
CA LYS A 67 31.14 -32.31 -20.51
C LYS A 67 30.35 -31.11 -19.99
N LEU A 68 29.04 -31.06 -20.26
CA LEU A 68 28.17 -29.99 -19.76
C LEU A 68 28.10 -29.99 -18.23
N SER A 69 27.95 -31.17 -17.62
CA SER A 69 27.86 -31.31 -16.17
C SER A 69 29.14 -30.81 -15.50
N LYS A 70 30.31 -31.23 -16.02
CA LYS A 70 31.61 -30.77 -15.54
C LYS A 70 31.77 -29.24 -15.64
N LEU A 71 31.38 -28.65 -16.78
CA LEU A 71 31.42 -27.19 -16.97
C LEU A 71 30.49 -26.45 -16.02
N VAL A 72 29.31 -27.00 -15.74
CA VAL A 72 28.35 -26.41 -14.79
C VAL A 72 28.90 -26.44 -13.36
N SER A 73 29.47 -27.56 -12.92
CA SER A 73 30.10 -27.64 -11.59
C SER A 73 31.26 -26.66 -11.46
N GLU A 74 32.14 -26.57 -12.47
CA GLU A 74 33.23 -25.58 -12.49
C GLU A 74 32.71 -24.12 -12.45
N LEU A 75 31.62 -23.82 -13.15
CA LEU A 75 30.99 -22.49 -13.12
C LEU A 75 30.43 -22.14 -11.75
N ILE A 76 29.75 -23.07 -11.08
CA ILE A 76 29.18 -22.83 -9.75
C ILE A 76 30.30 -22.69 -8.72
N GLU A 77 31.30 -23.56 -8.74
CA GLU A 77 32.44 -23.47 -7.82
C GLU A 77 33.19 -22.13 -7.96
N ASN A 78 33.34 -21.63 -9.19
CA ASN A 78 33.93 -20.31 -9.45
C ASN A 78 33.02 -19.15 -9.04
N ALA A 79 31.70 -19.29 -9.18
CA ALA A 79 30.73 -18.30 -8.73
C ALA A 79 30.67 -18.19 -7.19
N GLU A 80 30.79 -19.31 -6.48
CA GLU A 80 30.84 -19.34 -5.01
C GLU A 80 32.08 -18.64 -4.45
N LYS A 81 33.22 -18.76 -5.14
CA LYS A 81 34.46 -18.04 -4.78
C LYS A 81 34.35 -16.52 -4.97
N GLY A 82 33.39 -16.04 -5.77
CA GLY A 82 33.15 -14.63 -6.09
C GLY A 82 32.04 -13.96 -5.28
N HIS A 83 31.60 -14.53 -4.16
CA HIS A 83 30.49 -13.99 -3.36
C HIS A 83 30.77 -12.57 -2.82
N LYS A 84 30.27 -11.55 -3.52
CA LYS A 84 29.98 -10.25 -2.89
C LYS A 84 28.66 -10.37 -2.13
N LYS A 85 28.75 -10.84 -0.88
CA LYS A 85 27.62 -10.83 0.06
C LYS A 85 27.13 -9.38 0.23
N LYS A 86 25.93 -9.08 -0.25
CA LYS A 86 25.28 -7.78 0.00
C LYS A 86 24.65 -7.86 1.39
N GLU A 87 25.34 -7.35 2.41
CA GLU A 87 24.97 -7.55 3.82
C GLU A 87 23.65 -6.88 4.24
N SER A 88 23.02 -6.11 3.35
CA SER A 88 21.71 -5.53 3.59
C SER A 88 21.01 -5.29 2.25
N PRO A 89 20.18 -6.23 1.76
CA PRO A 89 19.35 -5.96 0.60
C PRO A 89 18.38 -4.83 0.96
N GLN A 90 18.63 -3.63 0.43
CA GLN A 90 17.68 -2.53 0.52
C GLN A 90 16.56 -2.80 -0.50
N ILE A 91 15.33 -2.95 0.00
CA ILE A 91 14.14 -2.93 -0.84
C ILE A 91 13.98 -1.50 -1.33
N ALA A 92 14.27 -1.25 -2.60
CA ALA A 92 13.97 0.02 -3.26
C ALA A 92 12.48 0.06 -3.59
N GLY A 93 11.64 0.23 -2.58
CA GLY A 93 10.22 0.51 -2.74
C GLY A 93 10.03 1.99 -3.06
N LYS A 94 9.37 2.30 -4.17
CA LYS A 94 8.88 3.66 -4.44
C LYS A 94 7.46 3.76 -3.90
N ILE A 95 7.27 4.46 -2.79
CA ILE A 95 5.95 4.86 -2.33
C ILE A 95 5.57 6.11 -3.15
N SER A 96 4.55 6.00 -3.98
CA SER A 96 3.93 7.14 -4.66
C SER A 96 2.56 7.39 -4.07
N LEU A 97 2.37 8.56 -3.46
CA LEU A 97 1.08 9.05 -3.01
C LEU A 97 0.48 9.93 -4.11
N ASP A 98 -0.67 9.53 -4.63
CA ASP A 98 -1.48 10.38 -5.49
C ASP A 98 -2.38 11.27 -4.63
N PHE A 99 -1.96 12.52 -4.47
CA PHE A 99 -2.69 13.51 -3.70
C PHE A 99 -4.09 13.80 -4.25
N ILE A 100 -4.30 13.73 -5.57
CA ILE A 100 -5.60 14.01 -6.17
C ILE A 100 -6.57 12.89 -5.79
N SER A 101 -6.16 11.63 -6.00
CA SER A 101 -6.95 10.47 -5.58
C SER A 101 -7.27 10.49 -4.09
N GLN A 102 -6.31 10.93 -3.27
CA GLN A 102 -6.51 11.03 -1.83
C GLN A 102 -7.53 12.12 -1.47
N VAL A 103 -7.45 13.30 -2.10
CA VAL A 103 -8.45 14.37 -1.92
C VAL A 103 -9.84 13.88 -2.35
N MET A 104 -9.95 13.16 -3.47
CA MET A 104 -11.24 12.60 -3.93
C MET A 104 -11.81 11.61 -2.91
N LEU A 105 -10.98 10.74 -2.33
CA LEU A 105 -11.40 9.79 -1.30
C LEU A 105 -11.97 10.50 -0.06
N TYR A 106 -11.22 11.47 0.49
CA TYR A 106 -11.68 12.21 1.66
C TYR A 106 -12.93 13.06 1.36
N THR A 107 -13.02 13.65 0.16
CA THR A 107 -14.22 14.38 -0.30
C THR A 107 -15.44 13.47 -0.29
N LYS A 108 -15.32 12.26 -0.87
CA LYS A 108 -16.41 11.28 -0.90
C LYS A 108 -16.83 10.87 0.50
N ILE A 109 -15.87 10.60 1.39
CA ILE A 109 -16.18 10.23 2.79
C ILE A 109 -16.93 11.38 3.49
N ALA A 110 -16.43 12.61 3.39
CA ALA A 110 -17.08 13.77 4.01
C ALA A 110 -18.52 13.94 3.49
N TYR A 111 -18.72 13.89 2.17
CA TYR A 111 -20.03 14.05 1.53
C TYR A 111 -21.03 12.96 1.91
N GLU A 112 -20.66 11.69 1.73
CA GLU A 112 -21.56 10.56 1.97
C GLU A 112 -21.91 10.44 3.46
N LEU A 113 -20.92 10.66 4.34
CA LEU A 113 -21.17 10.57 5.78
C LEU A 113 -21.94 11.78 6.30
N ALA A 114 -21.81 12.97 5.69
CA ALA A 114 -22.65 14.11 6.00
C ALA A 114 -24.10 13.87 5.61
N ILE A 115 -24.37 13.25 4.45
CA ILE A 115 -25.73 12.80 4.09
C ILE A 115 -26.26 11.78 5.11
N TYR A 116 -25.45 10.79 5.48
CA TYR A 116 -25.85 9.82 6.51
C TYR A 116 -26.14 10.48 7.86
N HIS A 117 -25.41 11.54 8.21
CA HIS A 117 -25.52 12.20 9.50
C HIS A 117 -26.69 13.19 9.57
N PHE A 118 -26.89 13.99 8.52
CA PHE A 118 -27.87 15.09 8.46
C PHE A 118 -29.09 14.77 7.59
N ASP A 119 -29.23 13.52 7.18
CA ASP A 119 -30.20 13.00 6.23
C ASP A 119 -30.08 13.63 4.82
N GLU A 120 -30.98 13.23 3.92
CA GLU A 120 -31.02 13.69 2.53
C GLU A 120 -31.18 15.22 2.40
N LYS A 121 -31.62 15.92 3.44
CA LYS A 121 -31.78 17.39 3.41
C LYS A 121 -30.46 18.11 3.18
N TYR A 122 -29.34 17.53 3.62
CA TYR A 122 -28.01 18.09 3.47
C TYR A 122 -27.61 18.35 2.01
N ILE A 123 -28.19 17.64 1.04
CA ILE A 123 -27.89 17.86 -0.39
C ILE A 123 -28.21 19.28 -0.87
N ASN A 124 -29.04 20.02 -0.13
CA ASN A 124 -29.39 21.40 -0.42
C ASN A 124 -28.35 22.41 0.10
N ASP A 125 -27.35 21.97 0.86
CA ASP A 125 -26.26 22.83 1.32
C ASP A 125 -25.37 23.25 0.13
N PRO A 126 -24.96 24.53 0.05
CA PRO A 126 -24.08 25.00 -1.02
C PRO A 126 -22.77 24.22 -1.10
N ILE A 127 -22.16 23.86 0.04
CA ILE A 127 -20.92 23.08 0.08
C ILE A 127 -21.18 21.64 -0.32
N ALA A 128 -22.31 21.04 0.06
CA ALA A 128 -22.67 19.69 -0.38
C ALA A 128 -22.68 19.57 -1.92
N ASN A 129 -23.26 20.57 -2.60
CA ASN A 129 -23.24 20.58 -4.07
C ASN A 129 -21.83 20.73 -4.64
N LYS A 130 -20.96 21.53 -4.03
CA LYS A 130 -19.55 21.64 -4.45
C LYS A 130 -18.81 20.31 -4.26
N LEU A 131 -18.93 19.65 -3.11
CA LEU A 131 -18.34 18.33 -2.87
C LEU A 131 -18.82 17.29 -3.88
N ARG A 132 -20.13 17.29 -4.17
CA ARG A 132 -20.72 16.44 -5.21
C ARG A 132 -20.11 16.70 -6.59
N LEU A 133 -19.90 17.96 -6.97
CA LEU A 133 -19.26 18.32 -8.23
C LEU A 133 -17.80 17.92 -8.29
N VAL A 134 -17.04 18.05 -7.19
CA VAL A 134 -15.67 17.56 -7.06
C VAL A 134 -15.62 16.06 -7.33
N ILE A 135 -16.49 15.28 -6.67
CA ILE A 135 -16.58 13.82 -6.87
C ILE A 135 -16.98 13.48 -8.31
N LYS A 136 -17.95 14.20 -8.88
CA LYS A 136 -18.42 13.95 -10.25
C LYS A 136 -17.35 14.23 -11.30
N ASN A 137 -16.67 15.37 -11.17
CA ASN A 137 -15.73 15.86 -12.18
C ASN A 137 -14.31 15.35 -11.95
N GLN A 138 -14.04 14.72 -10.80
CA GLN A 138 -12.71 14.26 -10.39
C GLN A 138 -11.68 15.40 -10.34
N GLU A 139 -12.13 16.61 -9.97
CA GLU A 139 -11.31 17.82 -9.93
C GLU A 139 -11.55 18.57 -8.61
N PRO A 140 -10.48 18.86 -7.82
CA PRO A 140 -10.61 19.62 -6.57
C PRO A 140 -11.12 21.04 -6.78
N ASP A 141 -12.08 21.46 -5.96
CA ASP A 141 -12.59 22.83 -5.94
C ASP A 141 -11.77 23.69 -4.97
N LYS A 142 -11.09 24.72 -5.49
CA LYS A 142 -10.24 25.64 -4.72
C LYS A 142 -11.01 26.54 -3.75
N THR A 143 -12.32 26.61 -3.87
CA THR A 143 -13.19 27.46 -3.03
C THR A 143 -13.67 26.75 -1.77
N ILE A 144 -13.57 25.42 -1.70
CA ILE A 144 -13.81 24.69 -0.47
C ILE A 144 -12.53 24.79 0.38
N TYR A 145 -12.69 24.91 1.70
CA TYR A 145 -11.55 24.84 2.60
C TYR A 145 -11.09 23.38 2.80
N TRP A 146 -9.81 23.12 2.54
CA TRP A 146 -9.18 21.82 2.73
C TRP A 146 -7.82 21.98 3.41
N GLN A 147 -7.47 21.01 4.25
CA GLN A 147 -6.13 20.82 4.74
C GLN A 147 -5.75 19.35 4.64
N PHE A 148 -4.70 19.05 3.85
CA PHE A 148 -4.10 17.72 3.77
C PHE A 148 -2.59 17.87 3.54
N PRO A 149 -1.72 17.22 4.34
CA PRO A 149 -2.04 16.51 5.58
C PRO A 149 -2.44 17.48 6.71
N ALA A 150 -3.37 17.05 7.57
CA ALA A 150 -3.89 17.82 8.70
C ALA A 150 -3.27 17.41 10.05
N GLU A 151 -1.97 17.06 10.04
CA GLU A 151 -1.30 16.44 11.20
C GLU A 151 -1.27 17.31 12.46
N LYS A 152 -1.26 18.63 12.30
CA LYS A 152 -1.17 19.61 13.40
C LYS A 152 -2.51 19.88 14.09
N GLN A 153 -3.58 19.18 13.71
CA GLN A 153 -4.88 19.36 14.35
C GLN A 153 -4.85 18.80 15.77
N SER A 154 -5.28 19.59 16.75
CA SER A 154 -5.26 19.23 18.18
C SER A 154 -6.04 17.95 18.48
N TYR A 155 -7.08 17.64 17.70
CA TYR A 155 -7.89 16.44 17.86
C TYR A 155 -7.17 15.14 17.45
N ASN A 156 -6.10 15.22 16.66
CA ASN A 156 -5.37 14.06 16.15
C ASN A 156 -4.82 13.17 17.28
N VAL A 157 -4.54 13.76 18.46
CA VAL A 157 -4.06 13.04 19.65
C VAL A 157 -5.09 12.06 20.24
N PHE A 158 -6.38 12.22 19.92
CA PHE A 158 -7.45 11.37 20.42
C PHE A 158 -7.77 10.19 19.50
N PHE A 159 -7.08 10.07 18.36
CA PHE A 159 -7.38 9.11 17.31
C PHE A 159 -6.15 8.26 16.98
N ASP A 160 -6.26 6.94 17.17
CA ASP A 160 -5.21 5.98 16.82
C ASP A 160 -5.07 5.77 15.29
N ASP A 161 -4.02 5.05 14.88
CA ASP A 161 -3.79 4.68 13.48
C ASP A 161 -4.37 3.28 13.12
N GLU A 162 -4.92 2.57 14.10
CA GLU A 162 -5.50 1.22 13.95
C GLU A 162 -6.94 1.26 13.44
N HIS A 163 -7.61 2.40 13.57
CA HIS A 163 -8.97 2.64 13.10
C HIS A 163 -9.03 3.79 12.11
N HIS A 164 -10.13 3.85 11.36
CA HIS A 164 -10.48 5.01 10.56
C HIS A 164 -11.42 5.89 11.36
N TRP A 165 -11.08 7.17 11.45
CA TRP A 165 -11.78 8.14 12.28
C TRP A 165 -12.36 9.24 11.42
N ILE A 166 -13.64 9.56 11.64
CA ILE A 166 -14.28 10.73 11.04
C ILE A 166 -14.89 11.54 12.19
N LEU A 167 -14.59 12.83 12.25
CA LEU A 167 -15.13 13.77 13.22
C LEU A 167 -15.84 14.90 12.47
N PHE A 168 -17.13 15.08 12.71
CA PHE A 168 -17.81 16.32 12.37
C PHE A 168 -17.77 17.25 13.56
N PHE A 169 -17.27 18.47 13.36
CA PHE A 169 -17.28 19.51 14.39
C PHE A 169 -17.41 20.89 13.74
N HIS A 170 -18.36 21.67 14.20
CA HIS A 170 -18.89 22.86 13.54
C HIS A 170 -19.19 22.61 12.06
N ASN A 171 -18.46 23.27 11.16
CA ASN A 171 -18.64 23.18 9.72
C ASN A 171 -17.53 22.36 9.03
N VAL A 172 -16.68 21.68 9.80
CA VAL A 172 -15.56 20.90 9.29
C VAL A 172 -15.66 19.42 9.63
N CYS A 173 -15.15 18.61 8.73
CA CYS A 173 -15.04 17.17 8.80
C CYS A 173 -13.56 16.83 8.86
N PHE A 174 -13.09 16.35 10.01
CA PHE A 174 -11.77 15.77 10.16
C PHE A 174 -11.85 14.28 9.81
N ILE A 175 -10.90 13.79 9.02
CA ILE A 175 -10.85 12.38 8.61
C ILE A 175 -9.43 11.87 8.79
N LYS A 176 -9.27 10.72 9.46
CA LYS A 176 -8.00 10.02 9.61
C LYS A 176 -8.12 8.60 9.08
N LEU A 177 -7.35 8.27 8.05
CA LEU A 177 -7.29 6.95 7.43
C LEU A 177 -5.83 6.51 7.38
N PHE A 178 -5.51 5.34 7.92
CA PHE A 178 -4.16 4.77 7.89
C PHE A 178 -3.07 5.77 8.34
N GLY A 179 -3.32 6.53 9.41
CA GLY A 179 -2.42 7.57 9.92
C GLY A 179 -2.43 8.90 9.16
N LEU A 180 -2.98 8.95 7.94
CA LEU A 180 -3.10 10.18 7.15
C LEU A 180 -4.37 10.94 7.52
N SER A 181 -4.20 12.22 7.87
CA SER A 181 -5.29 13.08 8.32
C SER A 181 -5.62 14.17 7.29
N ALA A 182 -6.90 14.46 7.14
CA ALA A 182 -7.44 15.54 6.33
C ALA A 182 -8.47 16.34 7.15
N LEU A 183 -8.63 17.62 6.81
CA LEU A 183 -9.71 18.46 7.30
C LEU A 183 -10.42 19.07 6.08
N ILE A 184 -11.74 18.95 6.03
CA ILE A 184 -12.56 19.39 4.90
C ILE A 184 -13.74 20.19 5.43
N GLU A 185 -14.00 21.36 4.85
CA GLU A 185 -15.28 22.04 5.07
C GLU A 185 -16.40 21.25 4.40
N PHE A 186 -17.37 20.80 5.19
CA PHE A 186 -18.49 20.02 4.67
C PHE A 186 -19.79 20.83 4.57
N THR A 187 -19.87 21.99 5.22
CA THR A 187 -21.07 22.83 5.20
C THR A 187 -20.68 24.30 5.32
N GLU A 188 -21.54 25.21 4.88
CA GLU A 188 -21.29 26.65 5.03
C GLU A 188 -21.40 27.09 6.50
N LYS A 189 -20.58 28.08 6.88
CA LYS A 189 -20.68 28.69 8.22
C LYS A 189 -22.07 29.32 8.40
N GLY A 190 -22.79 28.87 9.42
CA GLY A 190 -24.16 29.33 9.70
C GLY A 190 -25.25 28.50 9.03
N SER A 191 -24.89 27.46 8.27
CA SER A 191 -25.84 26.47 7.79
C SER A 191 -26.54 25.73 8.94
N SER A 192 -27.72 25.18 8.65
CA SER A 192 -28.43 24.30 9.59
C SER A 192 -27.77 22.94 9.79
N PHE A 193 -26.82 22.57 8.93
CA PHE A 193 -26.11 21.28 8.93
C PHE A 193 -24.79 21.31 9.70
N VAL A 194 -24.69 22.16 10.74
CA VAL A 194 -23.49 22.25 11.58
C VAL A 194 -23.57 21.30 12.78
N GLU A 195 -22.46 20.65 13.12
CA GLU A 195 -22.35 19.79 14.30
C GLU A 195 -21.74 20.58 15.47
N LYS A 196 -22.52 20.96 16.47
CA LYS A 196 -22.02 21.86 17.53
C LYS A 196 -21.23 21.15 18.62
N GLU A 197 -21.61 19.92 18.96
CA GLU A 197 -21.03 19.20 20.11
C GLU A 197 -19.89 18.27 19.68
N GLY A 198 -19.84 17.97 18.38
CA GLY A 198 -18.86 17.08 17.81
C GLY A 198 -19.33 15.64 17.85
N VAL A 199 -19.32 14.98 16.69
CA VAL A 199 -19.61 13.56 16.59
C VAL A 199 -18.45 12.81 15.97
N VAL A 200 -18.12 11.66 16.54
CA VAL A 200 -17.04 10.79 16.09
C VAL A 200 -17.64 9.50 15.54
N TYR A 201 -17.17 9.12 14.36
CA TYR A 201 -17.35 7.81 13.79
C TYR A 201 -16.03 7.07 13.81
N LYS A 202 -16.02 5.93 14.49
CA LYS A 202 -14.88 5.02 14.57
C LYS A 202 -15.19 3.79 13.73
N PHE A 203 -14.43 3.58 12.67
CA PHE A 203 -14.57 2.42 11.79
C PHE A 203 -13.42 1.44 12.01
N CYS A 204 -13.75 0.18 12.25
CA CYS A 204 -12.79 -0.91 12.32
C CYS A 204 -12.80 -1.67 11.00
N TYR A 205 -11.80 -1.42 10.15
CA TYR A 205 -11.68 -2.08 8.83
C TYR A 205 -11.37 -3.58 8.95
N LYS A 206 -10.87 -4.04 10.11
CA LYS A 206 -10.60 -5.47 10.38
C LYS A 206 -11.88 -6.27 10.62
N THR A 207 -12.85 -5.68 11.33
CA THR A 207 -14.12 -6.34 11.68
C THR A 207 -15.31 -5.85 10.85
N LEU A 208 -15.09 -4.88 9.95
CA LEU A 208 -16.13 -4.25 9.12
C LEU A 208 -17.28 -3.66 9.95
N SER A 209 -16.96 -3.14 11.13
CA SER A 209 -17.92 -2.52 12.05
C SER A 209 -17.61 -1.05 12.25
N PHE A 210 -18.61 -0.29 12.69
CA PHE A 210 -18.41 1.09 13.12
C PHE A 210 -19.25 1.41 14.34
N ILE A 211 -18.79 2.41 15.10
CA ILE A 211 -19.54 3.01 16.19
C ILE A 211 -19.61 4.53 15.97
N LYS A 212 -20.73 5.12 16.38
CA LYS A 212 -20.96 6.57 16.42
C LYS A 212 -21.05 6.97 17.89
N LEU A 213 -20.24 7.93 18.32
CA LEU A 213 -20.25 8.45 19.68
C LEU A 213 -20.01 9.97 19.72
N PRO A 214 -20.45 10.66 20.78
CA PRO A 214 -20.10 12.07 21.00
C PRO A 214 -18.59 12.27 21.14
N LEU A 215 -18.07 13.40 20.67
CA LEU A 215 -16.64 13.74 20.77
C LEU A 215 -16.13 13.71 22.22
N MET A 216 -16.91 14.23 23.16
CA MET A 216 -16.53 14.26 24.57
C MET A 216 -16.35 12.87 25.17
N GLU A 217 -17.16 11.89 24.74
CA GLU A 217 -17.03 10.51 25.18
C GLU A 217 -15.71 9.90 24.68
N GLN A 218 -15.33 10.15 23.42
CA GLN A 218 -14.06 9.69 22.86
C GLN A 218 -12.88 10.27 23.65
N ILE A 219 -12.90 11.58 23.93
CA ILE A 219 -11.84 12.25 24.70
C ILE A 219 -11.71 11.63 26.10
N SER A 220 -12.83 11.36 26.77
CA SER A 220 -12.82 10.70 28.08
C SER A 220 -12.22 9.29 28.02
N GLN A 221 -12.59 8.48 27.02
CA GLN A 221 -12.08 7.12 26.85
C GLN A 221 -10.56 7.11 26.60
N THR A 222 -10.05 8.01 25.74
CA THR A 222 -8.61 8.11 25.47
C THR A 222 -7.82 8.52 26.71
N ASN A 223 -8.34 9.46 27.51
CA ASN A 223 -7.67 9.91 28.74
C ASN A 223 -7.64 8.84 29.84
N GLN A 224 -8.64 7.97 29.90
CA GLN A 224 -8.64 6.83 30.83
C GLN A 224 -7.62 5.77 30.43
N SER A 225 -7.47 5.49 29.14
CA SER A 225 -6.46 4.53 28.64
C SER A 225 -5.03 5.03 28.81
N THR A 226 -4.78 6.34 28.80
CA THR A 226 -3.43 6.90 29.03
C THR A 226 -3.04 6.97 30.51
N ARG A 227 -4.00 6.98 31.43
CA ARG A 227 -3.75 6.99 32.89
C ARG A 227 -3.59 5.60 33.50
N SER A 228 -3.87 4.55 32.74
CA SER A 228 -3.80 3.15 33.18
C SER A 228 -2.51 2.43 32.75
N VAL A 229 -1.50 3.21 32.30
CA VAL A 229 -0.14 2.75 31.96
C VAL A 229 0.85 3.31 32.96
#